data_AF-A0A661Q0J2-F1
#
_entry.id   AF-A0A661Q0J2-F1
#
_cell.length_a   1.000
_cell.length_b   1.000
_cell.length_c   1.000
_cell.angle_alpha   90.00
_cell.angle_beta   90.00
_cell.angle_gamma   90.00
#
_symmetry.space_group_name_H-M   'P 1'
#
loop_
_entity.id
_entity.type
_entity.pdbx_description
1 polymer ?
#
loop_
_entity_poly.entity_id
_entity_poly.type
_entity_poly.pdbx_seq_one_letter_code
_entity_poly.pdbx_strand_id
1 'polypeptide(L)'
;MGKGKLFISLAAVLALIVIYQVKSFYTHKTDNATLSVSDEDSEIYPSFEPFWGIVDIGQETYLSSYSGKGENALDGLSFDELSNLRMEQVVKYDVLELYPPDYHPFEDYHNRIYGQIEEFQNWMNPAAYFFTNPYLLIITTHAPFINPLNLACPDVSIVYDAGVIEEVHTGASASDWFDALYRPNGEPGTVWLFMVNAWDAGFKYAYVDIEQSKNILASSEPNHITNSAHSRSYYYHVGQYGVNNISPRDKRAWVMLQQRDTPTEIYVKLWQKKPKTLTDEADIVYVVKVFSG
;
A
#
# COMPACT_ATOMS: atom_id res chain seq x y z
N MET A 1 45.06 -41.33 17.34
CA MET A 1 44.51 -39.96 17.47
C MET A 1 43.01 -40.04 17.18
N GLY A 2 42.22 -39.91 18.25
CA GLY A 2 41.01 -40.71 18.46
C GLY A 2 39.70 -40.03 18.08
N LYS A 3 38.73 -40.90 17.78
CA LYS A 3 37.35 -40.69 17.35
C LYS A 3 36.54 -39.60 18.09
N GLY A 4 37.01 -39.10 19.25
CA GLY A 4 36.34 -38.07 20.04
C GLY A 4 36.22 -36.69 19.36
N LYS A 5 37.20 -36.27 18.53
CA LYS A 5 37.11 -34.98 17.83
C LYS A 5 36.07 -34.98 16.69
N LEU A 6 35.80 -36.14 16.11
CA LEU A 6 34.81 -36.30 15.03
C LEU A 6 33.37 -36.21 15.59
N PHE A 7 33.13 -36.79 16.78
CA PHE A 7 31.81 -36.74 17.43
C PHE A 7 31.44 -35.34 17.93
N ILE A 8 32.39 -34.57 18.46
CA ILE A 8 32.14 -33.19 18.90
C ILE A 8 31.78 -32.29 17.71
N SER A 9 32.43 -32.51 16.56
CA SER A 9 32.15 -31.74 15.34
C SER A 9 30.76 -32.07 14.75
N LEU A 10 30.34 -33.34 14.79
CA LEU A 10 29.03 -33.76 14.30
C LEU A 10 27.88 -33.23 15.18
N ALA A 11 28.05 -33.22 16.51
CA ALA A 11 27.07 -32.68 17.44
C ALA A 11 26.88 -31.17 17.27
N ALA A 12 27.95 -30.41 17.01
CA ALA A 12 27.88 -28.97 16.76
C ALA A 12 27.14 -28.65 15.45
N VAL A 13 27.37 -29.44 14.39
CA VAL A 13 26.67 -29.27 13.11
C VAL A 13 25.18 -29.59 13.25
N LEU A 14 24.82 -30.67 13.95
CA LEU A 14 23.41 -31.00 14.21
C LEU A 14 22.71 -29.92 15.05
N ALA A 15 23.38 -29.37 16.07
CA ALA A 15 22.83 -28.27 16.86
C ALA A 15 22.57 -27.02 16.01
N LEU A 16 23.49 -26.68 15.08
CA LEU A 16 23.31 -25.55 14.16
C LEU A 16 22.16 -25.78 13.17
N ILE A 17 21.98 -27.00 12.67
CA ILE A 17 20.85 -27.34 11.78
C ILE A 17 19.53 -27.20 12.54
N VAL A 18 19.45 -27.68 13.78
CA VAL A 18 18.24 -27.54 14.61
C VAL A 18 17.96 -26.08 14.92
N ILE A 19 18.97 -25.29 15.29
CA ILE A 19 18.80 -23.84 15.53
C ILE A 19 18.34 -23.13 14.24
N TYR A 20 18.91 -23.47 13.09
CA TYR A 20 18.51 -22.91 11.80
C TYR A 20 17.07 -23.28 11.43
N GLN A 21 16.67 -24.53 11.62
CA GLN A 21 15.30 -24.97 11.34
C GLN A 21 14.29 -24.35 12.31
N VAL A 22 14.62 -24.24 13.61
CA VAL A 22 13.76 -23.56 14.58
C VAL A 22 13.62 -22.08 14.22
N LYS A 23 14.71 -21.39 13.86
CA LYS A 23 14.67 -19.98 13.46
C LYS A 23 13.85 -19.79 12.18
N SER A 24 14.04 -20.65 11.18
CA SER A 24 13.24 -20.70 9.94
C SER A 24 11.74 -20.92 10.23
N PHE A 25 11.42 -21.84 11.15
CA PHE A 25 10.05 -22.12 11.57
C PHE A 25 9.41 -20.94 12.31
N TYR A 26 10.17 -20.21 13.14
CA TYR A 26 9.68 -18.99 13.79
C TYR A 26 9.47 -17.83 12.80
N THR A 27 10.36 -17.63 11.83
CA THR A 27 10.15 -16.62 10.76
C THR A 27 8.95 -16.96 9.87
N HIS A 28 8.70 -18.24 9.58
CA HIS A 28 7.51 -18.64 8.82
C HIS A 28 6.21 -18.58 9.63
N LYS A 29 6.28 -18.67 10.97
CA LYS A 29 5.10 -18.56 11.84
C LYS A 29 4.64 -17.10 12.00
N THR A 30 5.55 -16.12 11.86
CA THR A 30 5.19 -14.69 11.85
C THR A 30 4.57 -14.22 10.53
N ASP A 31 4.83 -14.92 9.42
CA ASP A 31 4.26 -14.55 8.11
C ASP A 31 2.88 -15.18 7.84
N ASN A 32 2.49 -16.18 8.65
CA ASN A 32 1.22 -16.93 8.51
C ASN A 32 0.23 -16.66 9.66
N ALA A 33 0.31 -15.49 10.29
CA ALA A 33 -0.82 -14.98 11.06
C ALA A 33 -1.95 -14.64 10.07
N THR A 34 -2.66 -15.70 9.68
CA THR A 34 -4.01 -15.66 9.13
C THR A 34 -4.85 -14.94 10.18
N LEU A 35 -4.90 -13.62 10.09
CA LEU A 35 -5.97 -12.83 10.68
C LEU A 35 -7.23 -13.34 10.00
N SER A 36 -7.87 -14.32 10.64
CA SER A 36 -9.26 -14.62 10.41
C SER A 36 -10.00 -13.31 10.58
N VAL A 37 -10.43 -12.75 9.46
CA VAL A 37 -11.43 -11.68 9.45
C VAL A 37 -12.66 -12.32 10.08
N SER A 38 -12.87 -12.07 11.36
CA SER A 38 -14.17 -12.32 11.97
C SER A 38 -15.16 -11.45 11.20
N ASP A 39 -16.31 -12.02 10.85
CA ASP A 39 -17.45 -11.35 10.21
C ASP A 39 -18.09 -10.26 11.12
N GLU A 40 -17.32 -9.63 12.02
CA GLU A 40 -17.76 -8.63 13.01
C GLU A 40 -17.71 -7.19 12.48
N ASP A 41 -17.27 -6.94 11.25
CA ASP A 41 -17.35 -5.61 10.64
C ASP A 41 -18.77 -5.35 10.05
N SER A 42 -19.82 -5.61 10.83
CA SER A 42 -21.19 -5.17 10.50
C SER A 42 -21.35 -3.68 10.78
N GLU A 43 -20.52 -2.86 10.17
CA GLU A 43 -20.53 -1.41 10.33
C GLU A 43 -20.98 -0.79 9.02
N ILE A 44 -22.06 -0.02 9.12
CA ILE A 44 -22.81 0.50 7.99
C ILE A 44 -22.08 1.76 7.51
N TYR A 45 -21.04 1.58 6.69
CA TYR A 45 -20.72 2.62 5.73
C TYR A 45 -21.99 2.89 4.92
N PRO A 46 -22.40 4.17 4.75
CA PRO A 46 -23.43 4.47 3.78
C PRO A 46 -22.98 3.90 2.44
N SER A 47 -23.94 3.39 1.66
CA SER A 47 -23.62 2.92 0.31
C SER A 47 -22.95 4.05 -0.44
N PHE A 48 -21.74 3.81 -0.94
CA PHE A 48 -21.08 4.77 -1.81
C PHE A 48 -21.85 4.88 -3.12
N GLU A 49 -22.11 6.11 -3.56
CA GLU A 49 -22.61 6.41 -4.89
C GLU A 49 -21.59 7.33 -5.58
N PRO A 50 -20.99 6.90 -6.71
CA PRO A 50 -19.99 7.71 -7.39
C PRO A 50 -20.55 9.08 -7.81
N PHE A 51 -19.77 10.13 -7.57
CA PHE A 51 -20.02 11.44 -8.16
C PHE A 51 -19.94 11.36 -9.69
N TRP A 52 -20.98 11.82 -10.38
CA TRP A 52 -21.03 11.81 -11.85
C TRP A 52 -20.44 13.09 -12.44
N GLY A 53 -19.11 13.17 -12.44
CA GLY A 53 -18.38 14.28 -13.05
C GLY A 53 -16.88 14.03 -13.10
N ILE A 54 -16.15 15.03 -13.60
CA ILE A 54 -14.70 15.00 -13.78
C ILE A 54 -14.04 15.93 -12.77
N VAL A 55 -12.99 15.46 -12.09
CA VAL A 55 -12.20 16.24 -11.12
C VAL A 55 -10.72 15.94 -11.32
N ASP A 56 -9.92 16.99 -11.52
CA ASP A 56 -8.46 16.90 -11.51
C ASP A 56 -7.95 16.80 -10.06
N ILE A 57 -7.21 15.73 -9.76
CA ILE A 57 -6.64 15.46 -8.45
C ILE A 57 -5.15 15.83 -8.48
N GLY A 58 -4.74 16.63 -7.50
CA GLY A 58 -3.37 17.00 -7.23
C GLY A 58 -2.73 16.07 -6.20
N GLN A 59 -1.41 16.17 -6.08
CA GLN A 59 -0.64 15.42 -5.08
C GLN A 59 0.33 16.33 -4.32
N GLU A 60 0.45 16.06 -3.03
CA GLU A 60 1.23 16.82 -2.06
C GLU A 60 2.66 16.28 -1.94
N THR A 61 3.39 16.24 -3.06
CA THR A 61 4.75 15.68 -3.12
C THR A 61 5.78 16.51 -2.35
N TYR A 62 5.49 17.78 -2.07
CA TYR A 62 6.38 18.67 -1.32
C TYR A 62 6.31 18.50 0.21
N LEU A 63 5.31 17.74 0.71
CA LEU A 63 5.14 17.47 2.14
C LEU A 63 5.91 16.21 2.60
N SER A 64 6.57 15.51 1.68
CA SER A 64 7.27 14.25 1.90
C SER A 64 8.48 14.16 0.96
N SER A 65 9.31 13.13 1.10
CA SER A 65 10.43 12.90 0.20
C SER A 65 10.59 11.43 -0.16
N TYR A 66 11.08 11.17 -1.38
CA TYR A 66 11.38 9.80 -1.82
C TYR A 66 12.48 9.16 -0.98
N SER A 67 13.38 9.95 -0.39
CA SER A 67 14.48 9.43 0.42
C SER A 67 13.99 9.08 1.83
N GLY A 68 14.64 8.14 2.50
CA GLY A 68 14.35 7.86 3.91
C GLY A 68 14.90 8.91 4.90
N LYS A 69 15.46 10.02 4.42
CA LYS A 69 16.18 11.02 5.22
C LYS A 69 15.59 12.42 4.99
N GLY A 70 15.72 13.27 6.00
CA GLY A 70 15.24 14.66 5.98
C GLY A 70 14.01 14.85 6.84
N GLU A 71 13.65 16.11 7.07
CA GLU A 71 12.40 16.48 7.73
C GLU A 71 11.25 16.41 6.72
N ASN A 72 10.05 16.10 7.21
CA ASN A 72 8.81 16.12 6.44
C ASN A 72 7.72 16.88 7.20
N ALA A 73 6.58 17.11 6.55
CA ALA A 73 5.53 17.96 7.09
C ALA A 73 4.83 17.43 8.35
N LEU A 74 5.03 16.15 8.71
CA LEU A 74 4.39 15.52 9.85
C LEU A 74 5.29 15.48 11.10
N ASP A 75 6.56 15.81 10.95
CA ASP A 75 7.54 15.69 12.02
C ASP A 75 7.20 16.61 13.19
N GLY A 76 7.11 16.04 14.40
CA GLY A 76 6.89 16.82 15.61
C GLY A 76 5.47 17.35 15.78
N LEU A 77 4.51 16.94 14.95
CA LEU A 77 3.12 17.37 15.09
C LEU A 77 2.38 16.64 16.22
N SER A 78 1.49 17.36 16.90
CA SER A 78 0.49 16.81 17.83
C SER A 78 -0.64 16.06 17.10
N PHE A 79 -1.48 15.32 17.82
CA PHE A 79 -2.67 14.70 17.21
C PHE A 79 -3.68 15.72 16.67
N ASP A 80 -3.85 16.87 17.32
CA ASP A 80 -4.73 17.91 16.79
C ASP A 80 -4.19 18.46 15.47
N GLU A 81 -2.87 18.68 15.36
CA GLU A 81 -2.25 19.15 14.11
C GLU A 81 -2.30 18.09 13.01
N LEU A 82 -2.05 16.82 13.33
CA LEU A 82 -2.13 15.71 12.38
C LEU A 82 -3.55 15.49 11.86
N SER A 83 -4.55 15.51 12.74
CA SER A 83 -5.96 15.33 12.37
C SER A 83 -6.43 16.48 11.49
N ASN A 84 -6.17 17.73 11.90
CA ASN A 84 -6.49 18.92 11.10
C ASN A 84 -5.83 18.84 9.72
N LEU A 85 -4.55 18.51 9.63
CA LEU A 85 -3.87 18.37 8.35
C LEU A 85 -4.55 17.31 7.47
N ARG A 86 -4.82 16.11 7.99
CA ARG A 86 -5.47 15.04 7.22
C ARG A 86 -6.87 15.44 6.77
N MET A 87 -7.67 16.02 7.65
CA MET A 87 -9.02 16.47 7.34
C MET A 87 -9.02 17.61 6.31
N GLU A 88 -8.10 18.58 6.42
CA GLU A 88 -7.89 19.59 5.39
C GLU A 88 -7.56 18.97 4.04
N GLN A 89 -6.71 17.93 4.03
CA GLN A 89 -6.48 17.18 2.81
C GLN A 89 -7.77 16.54 2.33
N VAL A 90 -8.52 15.78 3.14
CA VAL A 90 -9.79 15.07 2.80
C VAL A 90 -10.94 16.00 2.36
N VAL A 91 -10.95 17.26 2.74
CA VAL A 91 -11.98 18.22 2.31
C VAL A 91 -11.70 18.80 0.91
N LYS A 92 -10.45 18.79 0.42
CA LYS A 92 -10.09 19.33 -0.92
C LYS A 92 -10.90 18.75 -2.09
N TYR A 93 -11.32 17.49 -2.01
CA TYR A 93 -12.13 16.78 -3.01
C TYR A 93 -13.35 16.12 -2.34
N ASP A 94 -13.95 16.78 -1.35
CA ASP A 94 -15.19 16.34 -0.66
C ASP A 94 -16.34 16.06 -1.65
N VAL A 95 -16.36 16.75 -2.80
CA VAL A 95 -17.34 16.50 -3.88
C VAL A 95 -17.34 15.05 -4.40
N LEU A 96 -16.25 14.32 -4.21
CA LEU A 96 -16.13 12.92 -4.62
C LEU A 96 -16.77 11.95 -3.61
N GLU A 97 -17.10 12.43 -2.41
CA GLU A 97 -17.73 11.67 -1.32
C GLU A 97 -16.99 10.35 -1.00
N LEU A 98 -15.66 10.32 -1.19
CA LEU A 98 -14.84 9.12 -0.94
C LEU A 98 -14.77 8.76 0.55
N TYR A 99 -14.96 9.75 1.42
CA TYR A 99 -14.87 9.63 2.87
C TYR A 99 -16.25 9.90 3.51
N PRO A 100 -16.54 9.31 4.67
CA PRO A 100 -17.80 9.58 5.37
C PRO A 100 -17.89 11.06 5.81
N PRO A 101 -19.11 11.65 5.90
CA PRO A 101 -19.30 13.07 6.23
C PRO A 101 -18.75 13.52 7.59
N ASP A 102 -18.56 12.59 8.52
CA ASP A 102 -18.02 12.77 9.87
C ASP A 102 -16.61 12.18 10.01
N TYR A 103 -15.86 12.10 8.91
CA TYR A 103 -14.50 11.57 8.91
C TYR A 103 -13.58 12.30 9.90
N HIS A 104 -12.95 11.52 10.79
CA HIS A 104 -11.87 11.97 11.64
C HIS A 104 -10.82 10.85 11.81
N PRO A 105 -9.54 11.07 11.48
CA PRO A 105 -8.54 10.01 11.38
C PRO A 105 -8.20 9.33 12.73
N PHE A 106 -8.51 9.97 13.85
CA PHE A 106 -8.22 9.43 15.19
C PHE A 106 -9.47 9.06 16.00
N GLU A 107 -10.65 9.04 15.38
CA GLU A 107 -11.89 8.59 16.03
C GLU A 107 -12.32 7.19 15.56
N ASP A 108 -13.18 6.56 16.38
CA ASP A 108 -13.93 5.33 16.14
C ASP A 108 -13.20 4.20 15.38
N TYR A 109 -13.31 4.19 14.06
CA TYR A 109 -12.92 3.12 13.15
C TYR A 109 -11.47 3.23 12.67
N HIS A 110 -10.97 4.45 12.53
CA HIS A 110 -9.65 4.74 11.95
C HIS A 110 -8.51 4.47 12.93
N ASN A 111 -8.84 4.19 14.19
CA ASN A 111 -7.90 3.69 15.20
C ASN A 111 -7.17 2.41 14.75
N ARG A 112 -7.76 1.59 13.86
CA ARG A 112 -7.04 0.44 13.28
C ARG A 112 -5.89 0.85 12.36
N ILE A 113 -5.95 2.03 11.75
CA ILE A 113 -4.93 2.58 10.85
C ILE A 113 -3.95 3.45 11.64
N TYR A 114 -4.46 4.33 12.51
CA TYR A 114 -3.64 5.37 13.13
C TYR A 114 -3.39 5.17 14.63
N GLY A 115 -4.04 4.22 15.28
CA GLY A 115 -4.05 4.07 16.74
C GLY A 115 -2.73 3.70 17.42
N GLN A 116 -1.65 3.51 16.66
CA GLN A 116 -0.35 3.11 17.19
C GLN A 116 0.75 4.14 16.89
N ILE A 117 0.39 5.31 16.35
CA ILE A 117 1.32 6.43 16.20
C ILE A 117 1.48 7.16 17.53
N GLU A 118 2.59 7.88 17.67
CA GLU A 118 2.82 8.80 18.78
C GLU A 118 2.91 10.24 18.27
N GLU A 119 2.33 11.16 19.03
CA GLU A 119 2.48 12.60 18.81
C GLU A 119 3.91 13.07 19.07
N PHE A 120 4.28 14.20 18.46
CA PHE A 120 5.61 14.83 18.56
C PHE A 120 6.78 13.96 18.09
N GLN A 121 6.53 12.77 17.55
CA GLN A 121 7.54 11.94 16.92
C GLN A 121 7.79 12.37 15.48
N ASN A 122 8.99 12.07 14.99
CA ASN A 122 9.29 12.16 13.57
C ASN A 122 8.58 11.04 12.81
N TRP A 123 8.45 11.21 11.50
CA TRP A 123 7.85 10.27 10.58
C TRP A 123 8.89 9.75 9.58
N MET A 124 8.71 8.50 9.16
CA MET A 124 9.45 8.01 8.02
C MET A 124 8.95 8.78 6.78
N ASN A 125 9.87 9.48 6.11
CA ASN A 125 9.57 10.33 4.96
C ASN A 125 8.55 9.71 3.99
N PRO A 126 8.75 8.51 3.42
CA PRO A 126 7.78 7.97 2.47
C PRO A 126 6.43 7.62 3.10
N ALA A 127 6.39 7.26 4.39
CA ALA A 127 5.13 7.00 5.10
C ALA A 127 4.25 8.25 5.20
N ALA A 128 4.87 9.44 5.32
CA ALA A 128 4.15 10.71 5.36
C ALA A 128 3.35 10.98 4.08
N TYR A 129 3.81 10.50 2.92
CA TYR A 129 3.11 10.71 1.65
C TYR A 129 1.73 10.06 1.61
N PHE A 130 1.60 8.85 2.15
CA PHE A 130 0.31 8.15 2.26
C PHE A 130 -0.68 8.97 3.11
N PHE A 131 -0.17 9.60 4.18
CA PHE A 131 -0.98 10.42 5.09
C PHE A 131 -1.39 11.76 4.47
N THR A 132 -0.54 12.38 3.66
CA THR A 132 -0.84 13.68 3.06
C THR A 132 -1.60 13.60 1.73
N ASN A 133 -1.82 12.40 1.19
CA ASN A 133 -2.52 12.19 -0.08
C ASN A 133 -3.71 11.21 0.03
N PRO A 134 -4.76 11.53 0.82
CA PRO A 134 -5.89 10.63 1.09
C PRO A 134 -6.59 10.08 -0.16
N TYR A 135 -6.66 10.85 -1.24
CA TYR A 135 -7.41 10.51 -2.45
C TYR A 135 -6.72 9.51 -3.36
N LEU A 136 -5.42 9.29 -3.13
CA LEU A 136 -4.69 8.21 -3.78
C LEU A 136 -5.06 6.93 -3.05
N LEU A 137 -6.21 6.37 -3.42
CA LEU A 137 -6.77 5.17 -2.78
C LEU A 137 -5.81 3.98 -2.92
N ILE A 138 -5.10 3.90 -4.06
CA ILE A 138 -4.00 2.99 -4.30
C ILE A 138 -2.73 3.81 -4.51
N ILE A 139 -1.70 3.52 -3.73
CA ILE A 139 -0.36 4.09 -3.91
C ILE A 139 0.58 2.98 -4.36
N THR A 140 1.26 3.20 -5.48
CA THR A 140 2.24 2.24 -6.01
C THR A 140 3.61 2.46 -5.38
N THR A 141 4.27 1.39 -4.96
CA THR A 141 5.65 1.43 -4.44
C THR A 141 6.50 0.35 -5.10
N HIS A 142 7.83 0.47 -5.01
CA HIS A 142 8.75 -0.62 -5.39
C HIS A 142 8.86 -1.65 -4.26
N ALA A 143 8.38 -2.87 -4.50
CA ALA A 143 8.50 -3.94 -3.51
C ALA A 143 9.97 -4.26 -3.19
N PRO A 144 10.35 -4.48 -1.92
CA PRO A 144 9.52 -4.54 -0.71
C PRO A 144 9.45 -3.22 0.07
N PHE A 145 9.83 -2.11 -0.56
CA PHE A 145 9.92 -0.81 0.09
C PHE A 145 8.57 -0.09 0.06
N ILE A 146 8.40 0.82 1.00
CA ILE A 146 7.20 1.64 1.11
C ILE A 146 7.32 2.94 0.32
N ASN A 147 8.38 3.14 -0.46
CA ASN A 147 8.65 4.38 -1.17
C ASN A 147 7.66 4.55 -2.35
N PRO A 148 6.73 5.53 -2.30
CA PRO A 148 5.80 5.80 -3.38
C PRO A 148 6.53 6.11 -4.68
N LEU A 149 6.11 5.52 -5.78
CA LEU A 149 6.72 5.77 -7.09
C LEU A 149 6.48 7.23 -7.51
N ASN A 150 5.33 7.81 -7.19
CA ASN A 150 5.00 9.23 -7.41
C ASN A 150 5.99 10.21 -6.78
N LEU A 151 6.67 9.83 -5.68
CA LEU A 151 7.72 10.67 -5.11
C LEU A 151 9.02 10.64 -5.92
N ALA A 152 9.29 9.56 -6.67
CA ALA A 152 10.39 9.52 -7.63
C ALA A 152 10.03 10.20 -8.95
N CYS A 153 8.74 10.16 -9.34
CA CYS A 153 8.22 10.70 -10.59
C CYS A 153 6.98 11.58 -10.33
N PRO A 154 7.17 12.83 -9.85
CA PRO A 154 6.06 13.67 -9.40
C PRO A 154 5.23 14.31 -10.52
N ASP A 155 5.67 14.20 -11.78
CA ASP A 155 4.91 14.69 -12.94
C ASP A 155 3.91 13.63 -13.41
N VAL A 156 2.74 13.60 -12.77
CA VAL A 156 1.65 12.67 -13.09
C VAL A 156 0.33 13.42 -13.24
N SER A 157 -0.52 12.94 -14.13
CA SER A 157 -1.91 13.38 -14.22
C SER A 157 -2.77 12.42 -13.42
N ILE A 158 -3.59 12.94 -12.52
CA ILE A 158 -4.54 12.14 -11.73
C ILE A 158 -5.91 12.74 -11.93
N VAL A 159 -6.83 11.96 -12.50
CA VAL A 159 -8.16 12.44 -12.87
C VAL A 159 -9.19 11.46 -12.35
N TYR A 160 -10.18 11.98 -11.63
CA TYR A 160 -11.42 11.27 -11.36
C TYR A 160 -12.42 11.52 -12.48
N ASP A 161 -13.06 10.48 -12.98
CA ASP A 161 -14.22 10.56 -13.88
C ASP A 161 -15.24 9.47 -13.50
N ALA A 162 -16.39 9.88 -12.98
CA ALA A 162 -17.55 9.01 -12.75
C ALA A 162 -17.24 7.64 -12.10
N GLY A 163 -16.52 7.65 -10.96
CA GLY A 163 -16.16 6.44 -10.22
C GLY A 163 -14.86 5.76 -10.69
N VAL A 164 -14.09 6.41 -11.56
CA VAL A 164 -12.77 5.95 -11.99
C VAL A 164 -11.72 7.00 -11.64
N ILE A 165 -10.69 6.62 -10.89
CA ILE A 165 -9.49 7.43 -10.69
C ILE A 165 -8.40 6.90 -11.62
N GLU A 166 -7.95 7.72 -12.56
CA GLU A 166 -6.85 7.39 -13.47
C GLU A 166 -5.59 8.17 -13.09
N GLU A 167 -4.53 7.45 -12.76
CA GLU A 167 -3.18 7.96 -12.55
C GLU A 167 -2.33 7.65 -13.79
N VAL A 168 -1.84 8.69 -14.47
CA VAL A 168 -1.17 8.58 -15.77
C VAL A 168 0.26 9.13 -15.71
N HIS A 169 1.22 8.26 -15.97
CA HIS A 169 2.63 8.58 -16.16
C HIS A 169 2.98 8.58 -17.65
N THR A 170 3.61 9.66 -18.12
CA THR A 170 4.11 9.77 -19.51
C THR A 170 5.51 10.35 -19.54
N GLY A 171 6.22 10.19 -20.66
CA GLY A 171 7.52 10.83 -20.89
C GLY A 171 8.54 10.51 -19.81
N ALA A 172 9.14 11.54 -19.21
CA ALA A 172 10.15 11.40 -18.15
C ALA A 172 9.60 10.68 -16.92
N SER A 173 8.36 10.97 -16.52
CA SER A 173 7.70 10.34 -15.37
C SER A 173 7.56 8.82 -15.56
N ALA A 174 7.19 8.38 -16.77
CA ALA A 174 7.11 6.95 -17.09
C ALA A 174 8.49 6.28 -17.03
N SER A 175 9.53 6.93 -17.54
CA SER A 175 10.91 6.43 -17.46
C SER A 175 11.38 6.28 -16.01
N ASP A 176 11.15 7.31 -15.18
CA ASP A 176 11.53 7.33 -13.77
C ASP A 176 10.77 6.25 -12.97
N TRP A 177 9.51 5.98 -13.32
CA TRP A 177 8.69 4.93 -12.72
C TRP A 177 9.31 3.53 -12.96
N PHE A 178 9.68 3.21 -14.21
CA PHE A 178 10.38 1.96 -14.52
C PHE A 178 11.75 1.91 -13.86
N ASP A 179 12.54 2.98 -13.93
CA ASP A 179 13.87 3.02 -13.31
C ASP A 179 13.81 2.80 -11.80
N ALA A 180 12.78 3.33 -11.12
CA ALA A 180 12.55 3.12 -9.70
C ALA A 180 12.22 1.66 -9.36
N LEU A 181 11.41 0.99 -10.18
CA LEU A 181 11.00 -0.41 -10.01
C LEU A 181 12.08 -1.44 -10.35
N TYR A 182 13.04 -1.09 -11.20
CA TYR A 182 14.13 -1.98 -11.59
C TYR A 182 15.45 -1.65 -10.87
N ARG A 183 15.40 -0.89 -9.76
CA ARG A 183 16.57 -0.63 -8.91
C ARG A 183 17.13 -1.94 -8.31
N PRO A 184 18.46 -2.05 -8.13
CA PRO A 184 19.13 -3.30 -7.77
C PRO A 184 18.82 -3.83 -6.36
N ASN A 185 18.18 -3.04 -5.49
CA ASN A 185 18.00 -3.39 -4.07
C ASN A 185 16.57 -3.85 -3.73
N GLY A 186 15.64 -3.88 -4.69
CA GLY A 186 14.28 -4.40 -4.48
C GLY A 186 14.00 -5.64 -5.33
N GLU A 187 12.73 -5.99 -5.46
CA GLU A 187 12.25 -7.08 -6.32
C GLU A 187 11.99 -6.50 -7.72
N PRO A 188 12.90 -6.66 -8.70
CA PRO A 188 12.86 -5.89 -9.94
C PRO A 188 11.55 -6.09 -10.70
N GLY A 189 10.92 -5.00 -11.13
CA GLY A 189 9.64 -5.04 -11.85
C GLY A 189 8.47 -5.50 -10.99
N THR A 190 8.59 -5.45 -9.66
CA THR A 190 7.50 -5.78 -8.74
C THR A 190 6.96 -4.51 -8.08
N VAL A 191 5.70 -4.19 -8.39
CA VAL A 191 4.94 -3.09 -7.81
C VAL A 191 4.20 -3.59 -6.59
N TRP A 192 4.29 -2.90 -5.47
CA TRP A 192 3.40 -3.14 -4.33
C TRP A 192 2.27 -2.11 -4.37
N LEU A 193 1.04 -2.60 -4.41
CA LEU A 193 -0.17 -1.79 -4.31
C LEU A 193 -0.55 -1.59 -2.83
N PHE A 194 -0.27 -0.41 -2.29
CA PHE A 194 -0.72 -0.02 -0.95
C PHE A 194 -2.15 0.51 -1.01
N MET A 195 -3.03 -0.05 -0.19
CA MET A 195 -4.45 0.34 -0.12
C MET A 195 -4.81 0.99 1.22
N VAL A 196 -3.85 1.58 1.95
CA VAL A 196 -4.11 2.19 3.26
C VAL A 196 -5.18 3.28 3.17
N ASN A 197 -5.14 4.11 2.13
CA ASN A 197 -6.10 5.18 1.90
C ASN A 197 -7.46 4.66 1.43
N ALA A 198 -7.49 3.63 0.56
CA ALA A 198 -8.74 2.93 0.24
C ALA A 198 -9.41 2.39 1.51
N TRP A 199 -8.63 1.76 2.39
CA TRP A 199 -9.11 1.18 3.63
C TRP A 199 -9.61 2.25 4.62
N ASP A 200 -8.93 3.39 4.68
CA ASP A 200 -9.30 4.59 5.45
C ASP A 200 -10.60 5.22 4.96
N ALA A 201 -10.78 5.29 3.64
CA ALA A 201 -12.00 5.72 2.96
C ALA A 201 -13.15 4.68 3.04
N GLY A 202 -12.91 3.50 3.63
CA GLY A 202 -13.92 2.46 3.80
C GLY A 202 -14.02 1.46 2.65
N PHE A 203 -13.22 1.59 1.58
CA PHE A 203 -13.09 0.60 0.51
C PHE A 203 -12.19 -0.55 0.96
N LYS A 204 -12.77 -1.50 1.70
CA LYS A 204 -12.02 -2.55 2.40
C LYS A 204 -11.45 -3.65 1.51
N TYR A 205 -11.92 -3.77 0.26
CA TYR A 205 -11.55 -4.86 -0.65
C TYR A 205 -11.00 -4.33 -1.96
N ALA A 206 -9.96 -4.99 -2.48
CA ALA A 206 -9.29 -4.66 -3.73
C ALA A 206 -9.05 -5.90 -4.61
N TYR A 207 -9.08 -5.74 -5.92
CA TYR A 207 -8.74 -6.80 -6.89
C TYR A 207 -8.08 -6.19 -8.12
N VAL A 208 -6.99 -6.80 -8.58
CA VAL A 208 -6.38 -6.44 -9.87
C VAL A 208 -7.06 -7.24 -10.97
N ASP A 209 -7.82 -6.56 -11.81
CA ASP A 209 -8.51 -7.13 -12.96
C ASP A 209 -7.50 -7.41 -14.09
N ILE A 210 -7.05 -8.66 -14.17
CA ILE A 210 -6.04 -9.09 -15.14
C ILE A 210 -6.55 -9.00 -16.58
N GLU A 211 -7.86 -9.15 -16.82
CA GLU A 211 -8.42 -9.07 -18.17
C GLU A 211 -8.39 -7.64 -18.72
N GLN A 212 -8.51 -6.65 -17.83
CA GLN A 212 -8.42 -5.22 -18.18
C GLN A 212 -7.00 -4.65 -18.05
N SER A 213 -6.14 -5.29 -17.26
CA SER A 213 -4.76 -4.85 -17.07
C SER A 213 -3.85 -5.23 -18.25
N LYS A 214 -2.74 -4.49 -18.41
CA LYS A 214 -1.71 -4.73 -19.44
C LYS A 214 -0.33 -4.80 -18.81
N ASN A 215 0.52 -5.67 -19.36
CA ASN A 215 1.89 -5.92 -18.88
C ASN A 215 1.95 -6.47 -17.45
N ILE A 216 0.89 -7.14 -16.99
CA ILE A 216 0.81 -7.71 -15.64
C ILE A 216 0.87 -9.24 -15.67
N LEU A 217 1.70 -9.82 -14.81
CA LEU A 217 1.77 -11.26 -14.61
C LEU A 217 0.81 -11.68 -13.50
N ALA A 218 -0.17 -12.51 -13.84
CA ALA A 218 -1.04 -13.14 -12.86
C ALA A 218 -0.21 -14.05 -11.92
N SER A 219 -0.46 -13.94 -10.62
CA SER A 219 0.21 -14.77 -9.62
C SER A 219 -0.31 -16.20 -9.65
N SER A 220 0.51 -17.18 -9.24
CA SER A 220 0.05 -18.54 -8.97
C SER A 220 -0.58 -18.69 -7.58
N GLU A 221 -0.42 -17.71 -6.69
CA GLU A 221 -0.89 -17.78 -5.31
C GLU A 221 -2.40 -17.53 -5.22
N PRO A 222 -3.22 -18.46 -4.67
CA PRO A 222 -4.69 -18.33 -4.69
C PRO A 222 -5.24 -17.07 -4.00
N ASN A 223 -4.57 -16.62 -2.94
CA ASN A 223 -4.98 -15.45 -2.14
C ASN A 223 -4.31 -14.14 -2.58
N HIS A 224 -3.71 -14.13 -3.77
CA HIS A 224 -3.09 -12.95 -4.35
C HIS A 224 -4.17 -11.96 -4.83
N ILE A 225 -3.85 -10.67 -4.85
CA ILE A 225 -4.74 -9.60 -5.32
C ILE A 225 -5.17 -9.76 -6.78
N THR A 226 -4.43 -10.54 -7.58
CA THR A 226 -4.76 -10.83 -8.98
C THR A 226 -5.72 -12.03 -9.13
N ASN A 227 -5.97 -12.76 -8.05
CA ASN A 227 -6.73 -14.02 -8.06
C ASN A 227 -7.91 -14.02 -7.07
N SER A 228 -7.98 -13.04 -6.17
CA SER A 228 -8.95 -12.97 -5.09
C SER A 228 -9.19 -11.53 -4.66
N ALA A 229 -10.34 -11.27 -4.03
CA ALA A 229 -10.62 -10.01 -3.36
C ALA A 229 -9.70 -9.87 -2.14
N HIS A 230 -8.65 -9.07 -2.29
CA HIS A 230 -7.67 -8.76 -1.27
C HIS A 230 -8.24 -7.77 -0.26
N SER A 231 -7.97 -7.99 1.02
CA SER A 231 -8.27 -7.04 2.09
C SER A 231 -7.14 -7.08 3.10
N ARG A 232 -6.53 -5.93 3.36
CA ARG A 232 -5.49 -5.79 4.37
C ARG A 232 -5.55 -4.41 5.00
N SER A 233 -5.69 -4.40 6.32
CA SER A 233 -5.39 -3.25 7.14
C SER A 233 -3.89 -2.96 7.10
N TYR A 234 -3.53 -1.81 6.55
CA TYR A 234 -2.23 -1.19 6.81
C TYR A 234 -2.41 -0.18 7.93
N TYR A 235 -1.41 -0.09 8.80
CA TYR A 235 -1.46 0.76 9.97
C TYR A 235 -0.12 1.45 10.21
N TYR A 236 -0.22 2.66 10.70
CA TYR A 236 0.89 3.46 11.18
C TYR A 236 1.22 3.10 12.62
N HIS A 237 2.50 3.05 12.93
CA HIS A 237 3.03 2.71 14.24
C HIS A 237 4.41 3.35 14.44
N VAL A 238 4.85 3.49 15.69
CA VAL A 238 6.25 3.83 15.98
C VAL A 238 7.16 2.64 15.66
N GLY A 239 8.00 2.79 14.64
CA GLY A 239 8.91 1.76 14.18
C GLY A 239 10.19 1.63 15.02
N GLN A 240 11.08 0.72 14.61
CA GLN A 240 12.33 0.38 15.32
C GLN A 240 13.27 1.58 15.60
N TYR A 241 13.13 2.68 14.86
CA TYR A 241 13.96 3.88 15.00
C TYR A 241 13.27 5.03 15.74
N GLY A 242 12.14 4.77 16.42
CA GLY A 242 11.39 5.80 17.15
C GLY A 242 10.71 6.82 16.24
N VAL A 243 10.36 6.41 15.02
CA VAL A 243 9.63 7.25 14.05
C VAL A 243 8.34 6.57 13.63
N ASN A 244 7.29 7.36 13.42
CA ASN A 244 6.03 6.89 12.87
C ASN A 244 6.26 6.34 11.45
N ASN A 245 5.77 5.13 11.20
CA ASN A 245 5.96 4.41 9.94
C ASN A 245 4.76 3.51 9.63
N ILE A 246 4.60 3.10 8.37
CA ILE A 246 3.51 2.24 7.92
C ILE A 246 3.94 0.77 7.82
N SER A 247 3.02 -0.12 8.16
CA SER A 247 3.16 -1.58 8.09
C SER A 247 1.78 -2.20 7.85
N PRO A 248 1.63 -3.53 7.72
CA PRO A 248 2.65 -4.57 7.57
C PRO A 248 3.06 -4.76 6.10
N ARG A 249 4.15 -5.50 5.87
CA ARG A 249 4.49 -5.99 4.53
C ARG A 249 3.50 -7.07 4.10
N ASP A 250 2.92 -6.95 2.91
CA ASP A 250 2.01 -7.95 2.35
C ASP A 250 2.36 -8.31 0.91
N LYS A 251 2.98 -9.48 0.73
CA LYS A 251 3.37 -9.99 -0.59
C LYS A 251 2.17 -10.36 -1.47
N ARG A 252 0.96 -10.47 -0.91
CA ARG A 252 -0.24 -10.79 -1.68
C ARG A 252 -0.73 -9.60 -2.51
N ALA A 253 -0.22 -8.41 -2.24
CA ALA A 253 -0.51 -7.18 -2.98
C ALA A 253 0.64 -6.77 -3.93
N TRP A 254 1.55 -7.70 -4.26
CA TRP A 254 2.71 -7.45 -5.10
C TRP A 254 2.49 -7.91 -6.52
N VAL A 255 2.36 -6.96 -7.43
CA VAL A 255 2.06 -7.18 -8.82
C VAL A 255 3.36 -7.14 -9.62
N MET A 256 3.64 -8.20 -10.37
CA MET A 256 4.84 -8.30 -11.20
C MET A 256 4.55 -7.87 -12.63
N LEU A 257 5.44 -7.06 -13.20
CA LEU A 257 5.38 -6.69 -14.61
C LEU A 257 5.94 -7.80 -15.49
N GLN A 258 5.37 -7.98 -16.68
CA GLN A 258 5.86 -8.97 -17.64
C GLN A 258 7.16 -8.50 -18.31
N GLN A 259 7.22 -7.20 -18.64
CA GLN A 259 8.32 -6.58 -19.38
C GLN A 259 8.61 -5.18 -18.83
N ARG A 260 9.89 -4.80 -18.87
CA ARG A 260 10.33 -3.44 -18.58
C ARG A 260 10.03 -2.52 -19.75
N ASP A 261 9.73 -1.25 -19.49
CA ASP A 261 9.55 -0.17 -20.49
C ASP A 261 8.47 -0.46 -21.55
N THR A 262 7.44 -1.23 -21.17
CA THR A 262 6.28 -1.55 -22.01
C THR A 262 5.04 -0.84 -21.47
N PRO A 263 4.12 -0.34 -22.32
CA PRO A 263 2.84 0.21 -21.88
C PRO A 263 2.16 -0.67 -20.83
N THR A 264 1.99 -0.12 -19.63
CA THR A 264 1.51 -0.84 -18.45
C THR A 264 0.21 -0.21 -17.98
N GLU A 265 -0.79 -1.04 -17.72
CA GLU A 265 -2.07 -0.62 -17.15
C GLU A 265 -2.40 -1.56 -15.99
N ILE A 266 -2.55 -1.02 -14.78
CA ILE A 266 -2.94 -1.78 -13.59
C ILE A 266 -4.36 -1.35 -13.23
N TYR A 267 -5.34 -2.22 -13.49
CA TYR A 267 -6.75 -1.94 -13.25
C TYR A 267 -7.17 -2.53 -11.89
N VAL A 268 -7.41 -1.67 -10.89
CA VAL A 268 -7.76 -2.09 -9.53
C VAL A 268 -9.22 -1.78 -9.26
N LYS A 269 -10.03 -2.81 -9.03
CA LYS A 269 -11.40 -2.69 -8.54
C LYS A 269 -11.41 -2.58 -7.03
N LEU A 270 -12.19 -1.66 -6.49
CA LEU A 270 -12.32 -1.41 -5.05
C LEU A 270 -13.78 -1.52 -4.62
N TRP A 271 -14.00 -2.10 -3.43
CA TRP A 271 -15.32 -2.23 -2.84
C TRP A 271 -15.31 -1.93 -1.35
N GLN A 272 -16.38 -1.30 -0.86
CA GLN A 272 -16.68 -1.17 0.57
C GLN A 272 -17.03 -2.53 1.19
N LYS A 273 -17.79 -3.35 0.46
CA LYS A 273 -18.23 -4.69 0.90
C LYS A 273 -17.55 -5.77 0.10
N LYS A 274 -17.33 -6.94 0.72
CA LYS A 274 -16.73 -8.07 0.02
C LYS A 274 -17.58 -8.43 -1.20
N PRO A 275 -17.03 -8.43 -2.41
CA PRO A 275 -17.79 -8.83 -3.59
C PRO A 275 -18.10 -10.34 -3.50
N LYS A 276 -19.25 -10.75 -4.04
CA LYS A 276 -19.64 -12.16 -4.16
C LYS A 276 -18.80 -12.85 -5.23
N THR A 277 -18.49 -12.12 -6.30
CA THR A 277 -17.64 -12.57 -7.40
C THR A 277 -16.71 -11.45 -7.85
N LEU A 278 -15.55 -11.78 -8.45
CA LEU A 278 -14.58 -10.76 -8.92
C LEU A 278 -15.09 -9.95 -10.13
N THR A 279 -16.21 -10.39 -10.71
CA THR A 279 -16.92 -9.71 -11.80
C THR A 279 -18.02 -8.79 -11.31
N ASP A 280 -18.31 -8.75 -10.01
CA ASP A 280 -19.26 -7.79 -9.44
C ASP A 280 -18.78 -6.35 -9.75
N GLU A 281 -19.73 -5.44 -9.95
CA GLU A 281 -19.46 -4.03 -10.19
C GLU A 281 -18.67 -3.43 -9.02
N ALA A 282 -17.62 -2.67 -9.33
CA ALA A 282 -16.79 -2.01 -8.33
C ALA A 282 -17.47 -0.73 -7.84
N ASP A 283 -17.32 -0.42 -6.55
CA ASP A 283 -17.80 0.87 -6.01
C ASP A 283 -16.93 2.01 -6.57
N ILE A 284 -15.63 1.76 -6.73
CA ILE A 284 -14.70 2.65 -7.42
C ILE A 284 -13.60 1.84 -8.12
N VAL A 285 -13.07 2.39 -9.22
CA VAL A 285 -11.93 1.83 -9.94
C VAL A 285 -10.73 2.77 -9.81
N TYR A 286 -9.55 2.21 -9.57
CA TYR A 286 -8.28 2.93 -9.64
C TYR A 286 -7.43 2.34 -10.76
N VAL A 287 -6.97 3.16 -11.70
CA VAL A 287 -6.18 2.73 -12.86
C VAL A 287 -4.83 3.43 -12.86
N VAL A 288 -3.74 2.67 -12.82
CA VAL A 288 -2.39 3.20 -13.03
C VAL A 288 -2.00 2.93 -14.47
N LYS A 289 -1.70 3.96 -15.24
CA LYS A 289 -1.27 3.88 -16.64
C LYS A 289 0.13 4.45 -16.80
N VAL A 290 1.04 3.67 -17.36
CA VAL A 290 2.44 4.07 -17.59
C VAL A 290 2.78 3.85 -19.06
N PHE A 291 3.07 4.96 -19.75
CA PHE A 291 3.39 4.95 -21.18
C PHE A 291 4.82 5.47 -21.41
N SER A 292 5.77 4.55 -21.57
CA SER A 292 7.07 4.83 -22.16
C SER A 292 6.88 5.05 -23.67
N GLY A 293 7.22 6.25 -24.13
CA GLY A 293 7.19 6.60 -25.56
C GLY A 293 8.32 5.97 -26.36
#